data_AF-A0A453P9L6-F1
#
_entry.id   AF-A0A453P9L6-F1
#
_cell.length_a   1.000
_cell.length_b   1.000
_cell.length_c   1.000
_cell.angle_alpha   90.00
_cell.angle_beta   90.00
_cell.angle_gamma   90.00
#
_symmetry.space_group_name_H-M   'P 1'
#
loop_
_entity.id
_entity.type
_entity.pdbx_description
1 polymer ?
#
loop_
_entity_poly.entity_id
_entity_poly.type
_entity_poly.pdbx_seq_one_letter_code
_entity_poly.pdbx_strand_id
1 'polypeptide(L)'
;MVLTLKVISCSMNYSDGLLKEEEGLRDAQKKYRLAKLPSLVEYFGYCLCCGSHFAGPVYEMKDYLEWTERKGIWASSTPSPLLPTLRALVQAGICMGLYLYLSPMFPLSRFSEPLYYEWGFWHRLFFQYMSGFTARWKYYFIWSISEAAIIISGLGFTGWSDSSPPKAKWDRAINVDILGVELAGSAAQLPLKWNIQVSTWLRY
;
A
#
# COMPACT_ATOMS: atom_id res chain seq x y z
N MET A 1 -8.66 -9.71 -3.92
CA MET A 1 -7.47 -9.87 -3.04
C MET A 1 -7.54 -8.91 -1.84
N VAL A 2 -7.44 -7.59 -2.03
CA VAL A 2 -7.44 -6.61 -0.90
C VAL A 2 -8.67 -6.73 -0.02
N LEU A 3 -9.86 -6.82 -0.61
CA LEU A 3 -11.10 -7.04 0.14
C LEU A 3 -11.03 -8.29 1.03
N THR A 4 -10.54 -9.41 0.49
CA THR A 4 -10.36 -10.65 1.25
C THR A 4 -9.44 -10.46 2.45
N LEU A 5 -8.31 -9.75 2.27
CA LEU A 5 -7.40 -9.44 3.37
C LEU A 5 -8.09 -8.61 4.46
N LYS A 6 -8.88 -7.62 4.06
CA LYS A 6 -9.66 -6.79 4.98
C LYS A 6 -10.70 -7.60 5.76
N VAL A 7 -11.41 -8.53 5.09
CA VAL A 7 -12.36 -9.43 5.75
C VAL A 7 -11.66 -10.34 6.77
N ILE A 8 -10.51 -10.90 6.41
CA ILE A 8 -9.70 -11.73 7.32
C ILE A 8 -9.21 -10.91 8.51
N SER A 9 -8.60 -9.74 8.26
CA SER A 9 -8.16 -8.79 9.29
C SER A 9 -9.29 -8.44 10.25
N CYS A 10 -10.48 -8.07 9.76
CA CYS A 10 -11.62 -7.75 10.62
C CYS A 10 -12.02 -8.93 11.50
N SER A 11 -12.02 -10.15 10.96
CA SER A 11 -12.37 -11.36 11.68
C SER A 11 -11.35 -11.69 12.77
N MET A 12 -10.06 -11.61 12.44
CA MET A 12 -8.95 -11.84 13.38
C MET A 12 -8.94 -10.77 14.48
N ASN A 13 -9.05 -9.49 14.13
CA ASN A 13 -9.09 -8.39 15.08
C ASN A 13 -10.24 -8.53 16.09
N TYR A 14 -11.42 -8.98 15.64
CA TYR A 14 -12.54 -9.23 16.53
C TYR A 14 -12.29 -10.46 17.42
N SER A 15 -11.79 -11.55 16.86
CA SER A 15 -11.39 -12.74 17.63
C SER A 15 -10.38 -12.41 18.73
N ASP A 16 -9.36 -11.62 18.42
CA ASP A 16 -8.34 -11.17 19.38
C ASP A 16 -8.94 -10.27 20.49
N GLY A 17 -10.01 -9.53 20.18
CA GLY A 17 -10.73 -8.70 21.16
C GLY A 17 -11.60 -9.48 22.14
N LEU A 18 -11.91 -10.75 21.87
CA LEU A 18 -12.66 -11.63 22.76
C LEU A 18 -11.78 -12.30 23.83
N LEU A 19 -10.46 -12.26 23.65
CA LEU A 19 -9.51 -12.83 24.60
C LEU A 19 -9.42 -11.95 25.86
N LYS A 20 -9.57 -12.58 27.02
CA LYS A 20 -9.60 -11.90 28.34
C LYS A 20 -8.22 -11.41 28.79
N GLU A 21 -7.16 -12.12 28.42
CA GLU A 21 -5.80 -11.85 28.85
C GLU A 21 -5.02 -11.19 27.71
N GLU A 22 -4.57 -9.95 27.94
CA GLU A 22 -3.69 -9.25 26.99
C GLU A 22 -2.27 -9.81 26.99
N GLU A 23 -1.83 -10.46 28.06
CA GLU A 23 -0.43 -10.85 28.26
C GLU A 23 0.09 -11.82 27.19
N GLY A 24 -0.78 -12.63 26.57
CA GLY A 24 -0.42 -13.56 25.49
C GLY A 24 -0.45 -12.99 24.07
N LEU A 25 -0.93 -11.75 23.89
CA LEU A 25 -1.09 -11.14 22.56
C LEU A 25 0.20 -10.47 22.06
N ARG A 26 0.50 -10.66 20.78
CA ARG A 26 1.55 -9.87 20.09
C ARG A 26 1.16 -8.39 20.07
N ASP A 27 2.15 -7.49 19.98
CA ASP A 27 1.91 -6.04 19.98
C ASP A 27 0.96 -5.59 18.86
N ALA A 28 1.05 -6.20 17.67
CA ALA A 28 0.12 -5.94 16.57
C ALA A 28 -1.31 -6.34 16.93
N GLN A 29 -1.51 -7.49 17.56
CA GLN A 29 -2.83 -7.97 17.97
C GLN A 29 -3.42 -7.06 19.07
N LYS A 30 -2.63 -6.71 20.08
CA LYS A 30 -3.02 -5.73 21.12
C LYS A 30 -3.43 -4.41 20.49
N LYS A 31 -2.65 -3.93 19.52
CA LYS A 31 -2.92 -2.68 18.82
C LYS A 31 -4.23 -2.74 18.06
N TYR A 32 -4.50 -3.79 17.28
CA TYR A 32 -5.60 -3.81 16.32
C TYR A 32 -6.88 -4.54 16.78
N ARG A 33 -6.86 -5.18 17.95
CA ARG A 33 -8.03 -5.88 18.50
C ARG A 33 -9.28 -4.99 18.58
N LEU A 34 -10.43 -5.61 18.32
CA LEU A 34 -11.75 -4.98 18.39
C LEU A 34 -12.53 -5.55 19.57
N ALA A 35 -12.67 -4.76 20.63
CA ALA A 35 -13.44 -5.17 21.81
C ALA A 35 -14.96 -5.27 21.57
N LYS A 36 -15.46 -4.67 20.49
CA LYS A 36 -16.87 -4.68 20.10
C LYS A 36 -16.98 -5.10 18.65
N LEU A 37 -18.07 -5.81 18.34
CA LEU A 37 -18.38 -6.19 16.97
C LEU A 37 -18.74 -4.92 16.18
N PRO A 38 -18.10 -4.66 15.01
CA PRO A 38 -18.53 -3.57 14.15
C PRO A 38 -19.95 -3.76 13.65
N SER A 39 -20.68 -2.66 13.53
CA SER A 39 -21.97 -2.63 12.84
C SER A 39 -21.79 -2.96 11.35
N LEU A 40 -22.89 -3.32 10.69
CA LEU A 40 -22.88 -3.58 9.24
C LEU A 40 -22.39 -2.37 8.45
N VAL A 41 -22.77 -1.15 8.86
CA VAL A 41 -22.38 0.09 8.17
C VAL A 41 -20.87 0.30 8.27
N GLU A 42 -20.30 0.15 9.46
CA GLU A 42 -18.85 0.25 9.67
C GLU A 42 -18.10 -0.82 8.88
N TYR A 43 -18.58 -2.06 8.90
CA TYR A 43 -17.96 -3.17 8.19
C TYR A 43 -17.97 -2.97 6.67
N PHE A 44 -19.10 -2.59 6.08
CA PHE A 44 -19.18 -2.31 4.64
C PHE A 44 -18.41 -1.04 4.27
N GLY A 45 -18.47 0.00 5.09
CA GLY A 45 -17.69 1.23 4.88
C GLY A 45 -16.18 0.97 4.89
N TYR A 46 -15.71 0.11 5.80
CA TYR A 46 -14.34 -0.37 5.82
C TYR A 46 -14.02 -1.13 4.53
N CYS A 47 -14.78 -2.18 4.21
CA CYS A 47 -14.53 -3.03 3.05
C CYS A 47 -14.53 -2.26 1.71
N LEU A 48 -15.41 -1.28 1.56
CA LEU A 48 -15.66 -0.54 0.33
C LEU A 48 -15.07 0.87 0.32
N CYS A 49 -14.19 1.20 1.26
CA CYS A 49 -13.56 2.52 1.30
C CYS A 49 -12.88 2.86 -0.05
N CYS A 50 -13.34 3.93 -0.69
CA CYS A 50 -13.01 4.28 -2.08
C CYS A 50 -11.51 4.37 -2.37
N GLY A 51 -10.71 4.83 -1.40
CA GLY A 51 -9.26 5.00 -1.57
C GLY A 51 -8.47 3.70 -1.58
N SER A 52 -9.06 2.56 -1.18
CA SER A 52 -8.33 1.28 -1.15
C SER A 52 -9.05 0.06 -1.68
N HIS A 53 -10.32 0.18 -2.09
CA HIS A 53 -11.13 -0.96 -2.50
C HIS A 53 -10.54 -1.77 -3.66
N PHE A 54 -10.02 -1.09 -4.70
CA PHE A 54 -9.55 -1.76 -5.93
C PHE A 54 -8.10 -2.25 -5.86
N ALA A 55 -7.18 -1.42 -5.36
CA ALA A 55 -5.74 -1.68 -5.46
C ALA A 55 -4.99 -1.69 -4.11
N GLY A 56 -5.69 -1.50 -2.99
CA GLY A 56 -5.07 -1.23 -1.68
C GLY A 56 -4.82 0.25 -1.49
N PRO A 57 -4.16 0.67 -0.40
CA PRO A 57 -3.49 -0.14 0.61
C PRO A 57 -4.44 -0.96 1.51
N VAL A 58 -3.93 -2.08 2.04
CA VAL A 58 -4.57 -2.78 3.15
C VAL A 58 -4.28 -2.01 4.43
N TYR A 59 -5.27 -1.89 5.31
CA TYR A 59 -5.13 -1.32 6.64
C TYR A 59 -6.15 -1.98 7.57
N GLU A 60 -5.94 -1.87 8.86
CA GLU A 60 -6.74 -2.56 9.86
C GLU A 60 -8.07 -1.87 10.16
N MET A 61 -9.08 -2.66 10.53
CA MET A 61 -10.43 -2.17 10.83
C MET A 61 -10.42 -1.14 11.96
N LYS A 62 -9.57 -1.32 12.98
CA LYS A 62 -9.45 -0.37 14.09
C LYS A 62 -8.98 1.01 13.63
N ASP A 63 -7.98 1.06 12.75
CA ASP A 63 -7.50 2.33 12.18
C ASP A 63 -8.63 3.04 11.40
N TYR A 64 -9.45 2.27 10.67
CA TYR A 64 -10.60 2.82 9.96
C TYR A 64 -11.64 3.41 10.91
N LEU A 65 -12.03 2.67 11.95
CA LEU A 65 -12.99 3.13 12.95
C LEU A 65 -12.50 4.40 13.65
N GLU A 66 -11.26 4.39 14.18
CA GLU A 66 -10.68 5.55 14.86
C GLU A 66 -10.60 6.78 13.96
N TRP A 67 -10.29 6.59 12.67
CA TRP A 67 -10.32 7.69 11.69
C TRP A 67 -11.74 8.24 11.48
N THR A 68 -12.73 7.37 11.25
CA THR A 68 -14.12 7.80 11.01
C THR A 68 -14.75 8.47 12.23
N GLU A 69 -14.41 8.02 13.43
CA GLU A 69 -14.92 8.54 14.70
C GLU A 69 -14.06 9.68 15.28
N ARG A 70 -12.99 10.09 14.58
CA ARG A 70 -12.04 11.12 15.04
C ARG A 70 -11.47 10.82 16.43
N LYS A 71 -10.98 9.60 16.63
CA LYS A 71 -10.32 9.14 17.87
C LYS A 71 -8.81 8.99 17.67
N GLY A 72 -8.09 8.74 18.77
CA GLY A 72 -6.64 8.49 18.74
C GLY A 72 -5.86 9.66 18.11
N ILE A 73 -5.03 9.34 17.12
CA ILE A 73 -4.20 10.35 16.42
C ILE A 73 -5.02 11.33 15.56
N TRP A 74 -6.32 11.04 15.33
CA TRP A 74 -7.25 11.90 14.58
C TRP A 74 -8.17 12.72 15.48
N ALA A 75 -7.99 12.67 16.81
CA ALA A 75 -8.78 13.45 17.76
C ALA A 75 -8.48 14.95 17.70
N SER A 76 -7.26 15.31 17.29
CA SER A 76 -6.86 16.70 17.05
C SER A 76 -6.95 17.06 15.57
N SER A 77 -6.86 18.36 15.28
CA SER A 77 -6.86 18.84 13.90
C SER A 77 -5.73 18.20 13.11
N THR A 78 -6.09 17.46 12.06
CA THR A 78 -5.11 16.85 11.15
C THR A 78 -4.44 17.92 10.30
N PRO A 79 -3.13 17.81 10.06
CA PRO A 79 -2.42 18.73 9.18
C PRO A 79 -2.96 18.68 7.75
N SER A 80 -2.69 19.74 6.97
CA SER A 80 -3.14 19.80 5.57
C SER A 80 -2.56 18.64 4.75
N PRO A 81 -3.41 17.83 4.09
CA PRO A 81 -2.97 16.70 3.26
C PRO A 81 -2.52 17.13 1.86
N LEU A 82 -2.67 18.40 1.48
CA LEU A 82 -2.54 18.85 0.09
C LEU A 82 -1.15 18.63 -0.49
N LEU A 83 -0.10 19.00 0.25
CA LEU A 83 1.27 18.85 -0.22
C LEU A 83 1.68 17.37 -0.34
N PRO A 84 1.45 16.50 0.65
CA PRO A 84 1.66 15.06 0.51
C PRO A 84 0.85 14.44 -0.65
N THR A 85 -0.42 14.86 -0.81
CA THR A 85 -1.26 14.38 -1.91
C THR A 85 -0.66 14.77 -3.26
N LEU A 86 -0.23 16.02 -3.42
CA LEU A 86 0.39 16.50 -4.65
C LEU A 86 1.66 15.71 -4.99
N ARG A 87 2.47 15.36 -3.99
CA ARG A 87 3.67 14.52 -4.19
C ARG A 87 3.30 13.14 -4.73
N ALA A 88 2.31 12.48 -4.12
CA ALA A 88 1.84 11.18 -4.59
C ALA A 88 1.24 11.25 -6.01
N LEU A 89 0.51 12.32 -6.34
CA LEU A 89 -0.01 12.56 -7.70
C LEU A 89 1.09 12.80 -8.73
N VAL A 90 2.13 13.57 -8.38
CA VAL A 90 3.31 13.77 -9.26
C VAL A 90 4.02 12.44 -9.49
N GLN A 91 4.24 11.64 -8.43
CA GLN A 91 4.81 10.31 -8.56
C GLN A 91 3.97 9.43 -9.48
N ALA A 92 2.64 9.43 -9.32
CA ALA A 92 1.73 8.70 -10.21
C ALA A 92 1.88 9.16 -11.67
N GLY A 93 1.91 10.47 -11.92
CA GLY A 93 2.11 11.04 -13.25
C GLY A 93 3.42 10.57 -13.91
N ILE A 94 4.54 10.62 -13.17
CA ILE A 94 5.83 10.12 -13.64
C ILE A 94 5.76 8.62 -13.97
N CYS A 95 5.15 7.82 -13.09
CA CYS A 95 5.03 6.38 -13.28
C CYS A 95 4.21 6.03 -14.52
N MET A 96 3.08 6.71 -14.73
CA MET A 96 2.26 6.54 -15.92
C MET A 96 3.00 6.97 -17.19
N GLY A 97 3.67 8.12 -17.16
CA GLY A 97 4.47 8.60 -18.29
C GLY A 97 5.55 7.61 -18.70
N LEU A 98 6.30 7.07 -17.74
CA LEU A 98 7.31 6.04 -17.99
C LEU A 98 6.70 4.73 -18.51
N TYR A 99 5.56 4.30 -17.95
CA TYR A 99 4.88 3.10 -18.43
C TYR A 99 4.40 3.24 -19.88
N LEU A 100 3.77 4.37 -20.23
CA LEU A 100 3.30 4.63 -21.58
C LEU A 100 4.45 4.76 -22.58
N TYR A 101 5.59 5.31 -22.16
CA TYR A 101 6.78 5.38 -22.99
C TYR A 101 7.44 4.01 -23.21
N LEU A 102 7.58 3.21 -22.14
CA LEU A 102 8.30 1.94 -22.19
C LEU A 102 7.47 0.76 -22.73
N SER A 103 6.15 0.76 -22.51
CA SER A 103 5.29 -0.38 -22.86
C SER A 103 5.26 -0.75 -24.35
N PRO A 104 5.34 0.19 -25.31
CA PRO A 104 5.45 -0.15 -26.73
C PRO A 104 6.82 -0.72 -27.11
N MET A 105 7.88 -0.35 -26.37
CA MET A 105 9.25 -0.79 -26.63
C MET A 105 9.55 -2.17 -26.03
N PHE A 106 8.97 -2.47 -24.86
CA PHE A 106 9.19 -3.73 -24.14
C PHE A 106 7.86 -4.45 -23.82
N PRO A 107 7.04 -4.79 -24.84
CA PRO A 107 5.77 -5.45 -24.61
C PRO A 107 5.97 -6.92 -24.24
N LEU A 108 5.20 -7.39 -23.25
CA LEU A 108 5.20 -8.80 -22.84
C LEU A 108 4.76 -9.77 -23.95
N SER A 109 3.98 -9.29 -24.92
CA SER A 109 3.55 -10.09 -26.09
C SER A 109 4.74 -10.59 -26.92
N ARG A 110 5.87 -9.87 -26.91
CA ARG A 110 7.07 -10.24 -27.66
C ARG A 110 7.58 -11.63 -27.30
N PHE A 111 7.37 -12.09 -26.06
CA PHE A 111 7.79 -13.42 -25.62
C PHE A 111 7.13 -14.56 -26.39
N SER A 112 5.97 -14.33 -27.00
CA SER A 112 5.25 -15.33 -27.80
C SER A 112 5.57 -15.25 -29.30
N GLU A 113 6.36 -14.27 -29.72
CA GLU A 113 6.66 -14.06 -31.14
C GLU A 113 7.87 -14.90 -31.58
N PRO A 114 7.86 -15.50 -32.78
CA PRO A 114 8.99 -16.28 -33.30
C PRO A 114 10.32 -15.52 -33.26
N LEU A 115 10.29 -14.21 -33.55
CA LEU A 115 11.46 -13.32 -33.53
C LEU A 115 12.22 -13.33 -32.20
N TYR A 116 11.50 -13.44 -31.07
CA TYR A 116 12.13 -13.51 -29.75
C TYR A 116 13.02 -14.75 -29.60
N TYR A 117 12.62 -15.86 -30.24
CA TYR A 117 13.35 -17.12 -30.23
C TYR A 117 14.52 -17.16 -31.22
N GLU A 118 14.70 -16.13 -32.04
CA GLU A 118 15.87 -15.98 -32.91
C GLU A 118 16.99 -15.19 -32.22
N TRP A 119 16.67 -14.41 -31.18
CA TRP A 119 17.65 -13.60 -30.48
C TRP A 119 18.66 -14.43 -29.68
N GLY A 120 19.91 -13.94 -29.59
CA GLY A 120 20.91 -14.51 -28.70
C GLY A 120 20.58 -14.30 -27.21
N PHE A 121 21.27 -15.04 -26.34
CA PHE A 121 21.02 -15.06 -24.89
C PHE A 121 20.99 -13.65 -24.26
N TRP A 122 22.00 -12.83 -24.53
CA TRP A 122 22.13 -11.50 -23.92
C TRP A 122 21.00 -10.55 -24.32
N HIS A 123 20.56 -10.61 -25.58
CA HIS A 123 19.45 -9.78 -26.05
C HIS A 123 18.13 -10.21 -25.39
N ARG A 124 17.88 -11.51 -25.27
CA ARG A 124 16.70 -12.02 -24.54
C ARG A 124 16.74 -11.61 -23.08
N LEU A 125 17.88 -11.77 -22.40
CA LEU A 125 18.02 -11.43 -20.99
C LEU A 125 17.75 -9.94 -20.74
N PHE A 126 18.34 -9.07 -21.57
CA PHE A 126 18.08 -7.63 -21.51
C PHE A 126 16.59 -7.32 -21.74
N PHE A 127 16.00 -7.90 -22.79
CA PHE A 127 14.60 -7.66 -23.10
C PHE A 127 13.65 -8.18 -22.01
N GLN A 128 13.94 -9.33 -21.40
CA GLN A 128 13.20 -9.87 -20.26
C GLN A 128 13.28 -8.94 -19.05
N TYR A 129 14.48 -8.47 -18.72
CA TYR A 129 14.69 -7.50 -17.66
C TYR A 129 13.88 -6.23 -17.92
N MET A 130 14.01 -5.63 -19.11
CA MET A 130 13.32 -4.40 -19.47
C MET A 130 11.79 -4.57 -19.52
N SER A 131 11.30 -5.74 -19.94
CA SER A 131 9.87 -6.04 -19.92
C SER A 131 9.33 -6.13 -18.48
N GLY A 132 10.07 -6.79 -17.59
CA GLY A 132 9.75 -6.85 -16.16
C GLY A 132 9.79 -5.47 -15.50
N PHE A 133 10.84 -4.70 -15.77
CA PHE A 133 10.99 -3.30 -15.33
C PHE A 133 9.81 -2.44 -15.79
N THR A 134 9.49 -2.50 -17.08
CA THR A 134 8.34 -1.80 -17.68
C THR A 134 7.03 -2.19 -17.00
N ALA A 135 6.81 -3.48 -16.76
CA ALA A 135 5.60 -3.99 -16.12
C ALA A 135 5.43 -3.54 -14.66
N ARG A 136 6.50 -3.12 -13.96
CA ARG A 136 6.40 -2.61 -12.58
C ARG A 136 5.76 -1.22 -12.52
N TRP A 137 6.02 -0.36 -13.51
CA TRP A 137 5.57 1.03 -13.50
C TRP A 137 4.04 1.22 -13.44
N LYS A 138 3.24 0.33 -14.04
CA LYS A 138 1.78 0.37 -13.89
C LYS A 138 1.31 0.10 -12.46
N TYR A 139 2.06 -0.71 -11.70
CA TYR A 139 1.76 -0.97 -10.28
C TYR A 139 2.17 0.23 -9.42
N TYR A 140 3.32 0.83 -9.70
CA TYR A 140 3.73 2.08 -9.04
C TYR A 140 2.68 3.18 -9.24
N PHE A 141 2.20 3.34 -10.47
CA PHE A 141 1.12 4.28 -10.77
C PHE A 141 -0.13 4.04 -9.91
N ILE A 142 -0.72 2.83 -9.97
CA ILE A 142 -2.01 2.59 -9.30
C ILE A 142 -1.88 2.68 -7.77
N TRP A 143 -0.74 2.26 -7.21
CA TRP A 143 -0.48 2.41 -5.78
C TRP A 143 -0.28 3.87 -5.38
N SER A 144 0.39 4.69 -6.19
CA SER A 144 0.53 6.13 -5.92
C SER A 144 -0.80 6.89 -6.03
N ILE A 145 -1.69 6.51 -6.95
CA ILE A 145 -3.06 7.06 -7.00
C ILE A 145 -3.84 6.70 -5.74
N SER A 146 -3.74 5.44 -5.30
CA SER A 146 -4.42 4.99 -4.09
C SER A 146 -3.85 5.67 -2.83
N GLU A 147 -2.54 5.85 -2.78
CA GLU A 147 -1.85 6.62 -1.74
C GLU A 147 -2.39 8.06 -1.67
N ALA A 148 -2.47 8.75 -2.82
CA ALA A 148 -3.03 10.10 -2.89
C ALA A 148 -4.48 10.16 -2.38
N ALA A 149 -5.32 9.19 -2.74
CA ALA A 149 -6.71 9.10 -2.30
C ALA A 149 -6.84 8.89 -0.78
N ILE A 150 -5.98 8.07 -0.18
CA ILE A 150 -5.99 7.83 1.27
C ILE A 150 -5.41 9.03 2.03
N ILE A 151 -4.37 9.68 1.52
CA ILE A 151 -3.79 10.90 2.10
C ILE A 151 -4.81 12.03 2.12
N ILE A 152 -5.46 12.32 0.98
CA ILE A 152 -6.42 13.43 0.90
C ILE A 152 -7.64 13.22 1.80
N SER A 153 -8.01 11.96 2.09
CA SER A 153 -9.08 11.61 3.04
C SER A 153 -8.69 11.85 4.51
N GLY A 154 -7.41 12.04 4.82
CA GLY A 154 -6.88 12.16 6.19
C GLY A 154 -6.53 10.83 6.84
N LEU A 155 -6.97 9.69 6.30
CA LEU A 155 -6.64 8.35 6.82
C LEU A 155 -5.13 8.03 6.70
N GLY A 156 -4.44 8.63 5.72
CA GLY A 156 -3.00 8.46 5.53
C GLY A 156 -2.13 9.00 6.67
N PHE A 157 -2.67 9.82 7.58
CA PHE A 157 -1.91 10.47 8.64
C PHE A 157 -1.46 9.48 9.73
N THR A 158 -0.16 9.36 9.95
CA THR A 158 0.43 8.40 10.91
C THR A 158 0.92 9.06 12.20
N GLY A 159 0.80 10.39 12.32
CA GLY A 159 1.26 11.16 13.48
C GLY A 159 2.33 12.19 13.13
N TRP A 160 3.03 12.68 14.15
CA TRP A 160 4.06 13.71 14.02
C TRP A 160 5.46 13.11 14.14
N SER A 161 6.44 13.71 13.49
CA SER A 161 7.86 13.39 13.69
C SER A 161 8.42 14.03 14.95
N ASP A 162 9.46 13.41 15.51
CA ASP A 162 10.23 13.91 16.65
C ASP A 162 11.18 15.07 16.28
N SER A 163 10.99 15.69 15.11
CA SER A 163 11.80 16.82 14.65
C SER A 163 11.33 18.12 15.27
N SER A 164 12.23 19.11 15.32
CA SER A 164 11.91 20.49 15.72
C SER A 164 12.06 21.42 14.52
N PRO A 165 10.97 21.95 13.92
CA PRO A 165 9.56 21.73 14.26
C PRO A 165 9.01 20.35 13.83
N PRO A 166 7.92 19.86 14.46
CA PRO A 166 7.32 18.57 14.14
C PRO A 166 6.70 18.59 12.75
N LYS A 167 6.94 17.53 11.96
CA LYS A 167 6.40 17.37 10.61
C LYS A 167 5.37 16.24 10.61
N ALA A 168 4.29 16.45 9.88
CA ALA A 168 3.25 15.46 9.68
C ALA A 168 3.79 14.26 8.87
N LYS A 169 3.57 13.04 9.35
CA LYS A 169 3.89 11.80 8.66
C LYS A 169 2.65 11.24 7.95
N TRP A 170 2.83 10.76 6.72
CA TRP A 170 1.75 10.30 5.83
C TRP A 170 2.03 8.89 5.31
N ASP A 171 2.53 8.03 6.19
CA ASP A 171 3.19 6.79 5.79
C ASP A 171 2.21 5.60 5.71
N ARG A 172 1.01 5.70 6.30
CA ARG A 172 0.04 4.58 6.33
C ARG A 172 -0.37 4.13 4.94
N ALA A 173 -0.40 5.06 3.99
CA ALA A 173 -0.88 4.79 2.64
C ALA A 173 0.21 4.34 1.66
N ILE A 174 1.49 4.45 2.06
CA ILE A 174 2.62 4.12 1.22
C ILE A 174 2.63 2.60 1.01
N ASN A 175 2.40 2.18 -0.24
CA ASN A 175 2.43 0.78 -0.61
C ASN A 175 3.66 0.40 -1.44
N VAL A 176 4.46 1.39 -1.85
CA VAL A 176 5.69 1.15 -2.62
C VAL A 176 6.74 2.23 -2.40
N ASP A 177 7.99 1.80 -2.25
CA ASP A 177 9.19 2.63 -2.30
C ASP A 177 9.92 2.32 -3.61
N ILE A 178 9.66 3.11 -4.65
CA ILE A 178 10.09 2.84 -6.03
C ILE A 178 11.61 2.70 -6.11
N LEU A 179 12.35 3.67 -5.55
CA LEU A 179 13.81 3.64 -5.57
C LEU A 179 14.33 2.47 -4.74
N GLY A 180 13.71 2.19 -3.59
CA GLY A 180 14.05 1.02 -2.78
C GLY A 180 13.83 -0.32 -3.50
N VAL A 181 12.85 -0.41 -4.40
CA VAL A 181 12.62 -1.61 -5.23
C VAL A 181 13.66 -1.70 -6.34
N GLU A 182 13.86 -0.62 -7.10
CA GLU A 182 14.74 -0.66 -8.28
C GLU A 182 16.23 -0.72 -7.93
N LEU A 183 16.61 -0.25 -6.73
CA LEU A 183 17.98 -0.27 -6.22
C LEU A 183 18.21 -1.34 -5.14
N ALA A 184 17.27 -2.28 -4.98
CA ALA A 184 17.39 -3.33 -3.98
C ALA A 184 18.67 -4.18 -4.20
N GLY A 185 19.49 -4.31 -3.16
CA GLY A 185 20.73 -5.08 -3.21
C GLY A 185 20.52 -6.58 -3.02
N SER A 186 19.34 -7.00 -2.56
CA SER A 186 18.99 -8.41 -2.41
C SER A 186 17.50 -8.66 -2.54
N ALA A 187 17.14 -9.89 -2.92
CA ALA A 187 15.73 -10.30 -3.03
C ALA A 187 14.97 -10.19 -1.70
N ALA A 188 15.66 -10.34 -0.56
CA ALA A 188 15.06 -10.20 0.76
C ALA A 188 14.58 -8.77 1.08
N GLN A 189 15.15 -7.76 0.42
CA GLN A 189 14.72 -6.37 0.58
C GLN A 189 13.45 -6.05 -0.21
N LEU A 190 13.19 -6.76 -1.32
CA LEU A 190 12.05 -6.44 -2.20
C LEU A 190 10.70 -6.46 -1.47
N PRO A 191 10.35 -7.46 -0.64
CA PRO A 191 9.09 -7.45 0.10
C PRO A 191 8.97 -6.28 1.09
N LEU A 192 10.07 -5.66 1.52
CA LEU A 192 10.02 -4.50 2.41
C LEU A 192 9.65 -3.21 1.68
N LYS A 193 9.80 -3.19 0.35
CA LYS A 193 9.69 -2.00 -0.50
C LYS A 193 8.58 -2.10 -1.55
N TRP A 194 8.17 -3.32 -1.90
CA TRP A 194 7.12 -3.64 -2.87
C TRP A 194 5.88 -4.18 -2.16
N ASN A 195 4.71 -3.62 -2.46
CA ASN A 195 3.43 -4.00 -1.86
C ASN A 195 3.52 -4.06 -0.32
N ILE A 196 4.03 -2.96 0.26
CA ILE A 196 4.50 -2.87 1.64
C ILE A 196 3.42 -3.29 2.63
N GLN A 197 2.17 -2.88 2.40
CA GLN A 197 1.07 -3.17 3.35
C GLN A 197 0.69 -4.66 3.36
N VAL A 198 0.67 -5.31 2.20
CA VAL A 198 0.41 -6.77 2.14
C VAL A 198 1.59 -7.55 2.73
N SER A 199 2.82 -7.12 2.45
CA SER A 199 4.02 -7.73 3.04
C SER A 199 4.06 -7.58 4.56
N THR A 200 3.59 -6.44 5.07
CA THR A 200 3.46 -6.16 6.50
C THR A 200 2.37 -7.04 7.11
N TRP A 201 1.21 -7.14 6.47
CA TRP A 201 0.12 -8.02 6.87
C TRP A 201 0.55 -9.49 6.92
N LEU A 202 1.33 -9.98 5.96
CA LEU A 202 1.82 -11.37 5.94
C LEU A 202 2.80 -11.72 7.06
N ARG A 203 3.39 -10.72 7.73
CA ARG A 203 4.37 -10.93 8.81
C ARG A 203 3.75 -10.99 10.20
N TYR A 204 2.52 -10.49 10.37
CA TYR A 204 1.86 -10.34 11.66
C TYR A 204 0.69 -11.30 11.81
#